data_AF-A0A6B3F930-F1
#
_entry.id   AF-A0A6B3F930-F1
#
_cell.length_a   1.000
_cell.length_b   1.000
_cell.length_c   1.000
_cell.angle_alpha   90.00
_cell.angle_beta   90.00
_cell.angle_gamma   90.00
#
_symmetry.space_group_name_H-M   'P 1'
#
loop_
_entity.id
_entity.type
_entity.pdbx_description
1 polymer ?
#
loop_
_entity_poly.entity_id
_entity_poly.type
_entity_poly.pdbx_seq_one_letter_code
_entity_poly.pdbx_strand_id
1 'polypeptide(L)'
;ALLVEVNPLIKSGDGKIIALDGKVSLDENADFRQPEHEALEDKAAANPLEAAAKAKNLNYVKLDGEVGIIGNGAGLVMSTLDVVAYAGEN
;
A
#
# COMPACT_ATOMS: atom_id res chain seq x y z
N ALA A 1 4.76 -7.40 10.50
CA ALA A 1 4.43 -7.81 9.12
C ALA A 1 2.94 -8.11 9.06
N LEU A 2 2.27 -7.64 8.01
CA LEU A 2 0.86 -7.93 7.72
C LEU A 2 0.71 -9.20 6.87
N LEU A 3 1.66 -9.44 5.96
CA LEU A 3 1.67 -10.61 5.08
C LEU A 3 3.10 -11.09 4.87
N VAL A 4 3.28 -12.41 4.88
CA VAL A 4 4.49 -13.08 4.40
C VAL A 4 4.03 -14.25 3.53
N GLU A 5 4.23 -14.12 2.23
CA GLU A 5 3.88 -15.13 1.24
C GLU A 5 5.16 -15.63 0.59
N VAL A 6 5.31 -16.96 0.45
CA VAL A 6 6.41 -17.58 -0.29
C VAL A 6 5.81 -18.37 -1.44
N ASN A 7 6.03 -17.90 -2.66
CA ASN A 7 5.42 -18.51 -3.84
C ASN A 7 6.28 -18.22 -5.10
N PRO A 8 6.95 -19.23 -5.69
CA PRO A 8 6.85 -20.65 -5.35
C PRO A 8 7.85 -21.08 -4.26
N LEU A 9 7.39 -21.98 -3.38
CA LEU A 9 8.26 -22.78 -2.52
C LEU A 9 8.63 -24.07 -3.26
N ILE A 10 9.89 -24.20 -3.66
CA ILE A 10 10.34 -25.29 -4.52
C ILE A 10 11.11 -26.36 -3.74
N LYS A 11 11.08 -27.59 -4.23
CA LYS A 11 12.01 -28.65 -3.83
C LYS A 11 13.05 -28.84 -4.94
N SER A 12 14.30 -28.54 -4.62
CA SER A 12 15.45 -28.73 -5.51
C SER A 12 15.72 -30.23 -5.75
N GLY A 13 16.43 -30.56 -6.83
CA GLY A 13 16.76 -31.94 -7.22
C GLY A 13 17.61 -32.69 -6.19
N ASP A 14 18.35 -31.97 -5.34
CA ASP A 14 19.08 -32.50 -4.18
C ASP A 14 18.20 -32.64 -2.91
N GLY A 15 16.89 -32.43 -3.04
CA GLY A 15 15.91 -32.61 -1.97
C GLY A 15 15.73 -31.41 -1.04
N LYS A 16 16.46 -30.31 -1.25
CA LYS A 16 16.35 -29.09 -0.43
C LYS A 16 15.08 -28.31 -0.74
N ILE A 17 14.47 -27.73 0.29
CA ILE A 17 13.35 -26.80 0.16
C ILE A 17 13.89 -25.37 0.06
N ILE A 18 13.48 -24.63 -0.96
CA ILE A 18 13.97 -23.27 -1.26
C ILE A 18 12.77 -22.36 -1.51
N ALA A 19 12.75 -21.20 -0.85
CA ALA A 19 11.87 -20.10 -1.18
C ALA A 19 12.41 -19.42 -2.43
N LEU A 20 11.82 -19.69 -3.60
CA LEU A 20 12.30 -19.11 -4.86
C LEU A 20 11.90 -17.64 -5.00
N ASP A 21 10.70 -17.33 -4.53
CA ASP A 21 10.17 -15.97 -4.48
C ASP A 21 9.29 -15.81 -3.23
N GLY A 22 9.20 -14.58 -2.74
CA GLY A 22 8.40 -14.25 -1.57
C GLY A 22 8.02 -12.78 -1.52
N LYS A 23 6.77 -12.53 -1.13
CA LYS A 23 6.20 -11.20 -0.95
C LYS A 23 5.95 -10.96 0.52
N VAL A 24 6.54 -9.88 1.05
CA VAL A 24 6.33 -9.44 2.43
C VAL A 24 5.66 -8.08 2.42
N SER A 25 4.52 -7.97 3.08
CA SER A 25 3.88 -6.67 3.36
C SER A 25 4.15 -6.31 4.83
N LEU A 26 4.79 -5.17 5.04
CA LEU A 26 5.11 -4.65 6.37
C LEU A 26 3.93 -3.86 6.93
N ASP A 27 3.90 -3.71 8.26
CA ASP A 27 2.88 -2.91 8.96
C ASP A 27 3.48 -1.53 9.24
N GLU A 28 3.00 -0.50 8.54
CA GLU A 28 3.50 0.88 8.71
C GLU A 28 3.31 1.40 10.14
N ASN A 29 2.29 0.92 10.87
CA ASN A 29 2.09 1.34 12.27
C ASN A 29 3.18 0.83 13.22
N ALA A 30 3.97 -0.14 12.78
CA ALA A 30 5.05 -0.74 13.55
C ALA A 30 6.43 -0.16 13.24
N ASP A 31 6.54 0.80 12.33
CA ASP A 31 7.83 1.34 11.84
C ASP A 31 8.65 2.00 12.96
N PHE A 32 7.99 2.59 13.95
CA PHE A 32 8.67 3.25 15.10
C PHE A 32 9.63 2.33 15.89
N ARG A 33 9.46 1.01 15.78
CA ARG A 33 10.26 -0.01 16.48
C ARG A 33 11.05 -0.92 15.53
N GLN A 34 11.07 -0.61 14.24
CA GLN A 34 11.72 -1.41 13.19
C GLN A 34 12.51 -0.48 12.24
N PRO A 35 13.63 0.11 12.69
CA PRO A 35 14.37 1.10 11.91
C PRO A 35 14.93 0.51 10.60
N GLU A 36 15.19 -0.80 10.53
CA GLU A 36 15.60 -1.47 9.30
C GLU A 36 14.56 -1.46 8.17
N HIS A 37 13.27 -1.27 8.47
CA HIS A 37 12.22 -1.26 7.44
C HIS A 37 12.38 -0.10 6.46
N GLU A 38 12.87 1.05 6.92
CA GLU A 38 13.05 2.22 6.05
C GLU A 38 14.06 1.94 4.92
N ALA A 39 15.06 1.10 5.18
CA ALA A 39 16.04 0.70 4.18
C ALA A 39 15.46 -0.24 3.10
N LEU A 40 14.31 -0.86 3.36
CA LEU A 40 13.60 -1.74 2.42
C LEU A 40 12.57 -0.98 1.57
N GLU A 41 12.26 0.28 1.92
CA GLU A 41 11.28 1.09 1.19
C GLU A 41 11.89 1.60 -0.13
N ASP A 42 11.34 1.14 -1.25
CA ASP A 42 11.66 1.70 -2.57
C ASP A 42 10.88 3.01 -2.80
N LYS A 43 11.48 4.11 -2.34
CA LYS A 43 10.90 5.46 -2.47
C LYS A 43 10.73 5.91 -3.93
N ALA A 44 11.42 5.29 -4.89
CA ALA A 44 11.30 5.64 -6.31
C ALA A 44 10.07 4.99 -6.97
N ALA A 45 9.59 3.87 -6.43
CA ALA A 45 8.37 3.20 -6.90
C ALA A 45 7.08 3.87 -6.41
N ALA A 46 7.16 4.71 -5.37
CA ALA A 46 6.01 5.42 -4.82
C ALA A 46 5.50 6.51 -5.76
N ASN A 47 4.17 6.71 -5.80
CA ASN A 47 3.58 7.79 -6.56
C ASN A 47 4.02 9.15 -5.97
N PRO A 48 4.56 10.09 -6.78
CA PRO A 48 5.03 11.38 -6.28
C PRO A 48 4.00 12.17 -5.45
N LEU A 49 2.71 12.02 -5.77
CA LEU A 49 1.62 12.67 -5.04
C LEU A 49 1.37 12.03 -3.68
N GLU A 50 1.43 10.69 -3.60
CA GLU A 50 1.30 9.95 -2.34
C GLU A 50 2.49 10.25 -1.43
N ALA A 51 3.71 10.30 -1.97
CA ALA A 51 4.91 10.68 -1.22
C ALA A 51 4.81 12.12 -0.68
N ALA A 52 4.36 13.07 -1.50
CA ALA A 52 4.16 14.46 -1.07
C ALA A 52 3.06 14.61 -0.01
N ALA A 53 2.01 13.78 -0.08
CA ALA A 53 0.96 13.73 0.93
C ALA A 53 1.47 13.12 2.25
N LYS A 54 2.19 11.99 2.19
CA LYS A 54 2.82 11.32 3.34
C LYS A 54 3.77 12.27 4.07
N ALA A 55 4.57 13.06 3.34
CA ALA A 55 5.44 14.10 3.91
C ALA A 55 4.68 15.23 4.65
N LYS A 56 3.40 15.45 4.31
CA LYS A 56 2.49 16.38 4.99
C LYS A 56 1.58 15.70 6.01
N ASN A 57 1.82 14.42 6.30
CA ASN A 57 0.99 13.61 7.18
C ASN A 57 -0.48 13.50 6.71
N LEU A 58 -0.68 13.42 5.40
CA LEU A 58 -1.96 13.25 4.74
C LEU A 58 -2.04 11.87 4.09
N ASN A 59 -3.20 11.21 4.20
CA ASN A 59 -3.50 10.00 3.44
C ASN A 59 -4.05 10.39 2.07
N TYR A 60 -3.34 10.04 1.01
CA TYR A 60 -3.75 10.28 -0.37
C TYR A 60 -3.75 8.96 -1.12
N VAL A 61 -4.78 8.74 -1.93
CA VAL A 61 -4.89 7.59 -2.82
C VAL A 61 -5.25 8.14 -4.19
N LYS A 62 -4.45 7.79 -5.21
CA LYS A 62 -4.78 8.17 -6.58
C LYS A 62 -5.88 7.26 -7.12
N LEU A 63 -6.99 7.86 -7.52
CA LEU A 63 -8.06 7.22 -8.29
C LEU A 63 -8.15 7.89 -9.65
N ASP A 64 -8.58 7.13 -10.66
CA ASP A 64 -8.85 7.68 -11.99
C ASP A 64 -10.24 8.32 -12.01
N GLY A 65 -10.31 9.59 -12.39
CA GLY A 65 -11.56 10.36 -12.43
C GLY A 65 -11.32 11.86 -12.59
N GLU A 66 -12.41 12.61 -12.64
CA GLU A 66 -12.39 14.08 -12.83
C GLU A 66 -12.69 14.87 -11.55
N VAL A 67 -13.16 14.18 -10.49
CA VAL A 67 -13.58 14.80 -9.23
C VAL A 67 -12.60 14.42 -8.11
N GLY A 68 -11.93 15.42 -7.54
CA GLY A 68 -11.09 15.25 -6.36
C GLY A 68 -11.88 15.37 -5.05
N ILE A 69 -11.60 14.50 -4.08
CA ILE A 69 -12.27 14.48 -2.78
C ILE A 69 -11.27 14.79 -1.67
N ILE A 70 -11.62 15.72 -0.78
CA ILE A 70 -10.86 16.08 0.41
C ILE A 70 -11.82 16.03 1.60
N GLY A 71 -11.47 15.30 2.65
CA GLY A 71 -12.29 15.18 3.85
C GLY A 71 -11.50 14.78 5.08
N ASN A 72 -12.12 14.95 6.24
CA ASN A 72 -11.54 14.55 7.53
C ASN A 72 -12.07 13.17 7.91
N GLY A 73 -11.18 12.19 7.97
CA GLY A 73 -11.50 10.80 8.34
C GLY A 73 -11.83 9.92 7.13
N ALA A 74 -11.26 8.70 7.14
CA ALA A 74 -11.37 7.76 6.02
C ALA A 74 -12.83 7.37 5.71
N GLY A 75 -13.66 7.17 6.73
CA GLY A 75 -15.06 6.78 6.53
C GLY A 75 -15.90 7.83 5.82
N LEU A 76 -15.75 9.11 6.21
CA LEU A 76 -16.48 10.21 5.56
C LEU A 76 -16.02 10.40 4.11
N VAL A 77 -14.71 10.29 3.86
CA VAL A 77 -14.15 10.37 2.51
C VAL A 77 -14.65 9.23 1.63
N MET A 78 -14.69 7.99 2.14
CA MET A 78 -15.24 6.85 1.39
C MET A 78 -16.73 7.02 1.08
N SER A 79 -17.56 7.47 2.04
CA SER A 79 -18.97 7.74 1.75
C SER A 79 -19.17 8.88 0.74
N THR A 80 -18.28 9.88 0.74
CA THR A 80 -18.32 10.96 -0.27
C THR A 80 -17.95 10.41 -1.65
N LEU A 81 -16.96 9.51 -1.72
CA LEU A 81 -16.60 8.81 -2.95
C LEU A 81 -17.79 8.00 -3.50
N ASP A 82 -18.48 7.25 -2.64
CA ASP A 82 -19.66 6.46 -3.04
C ASP A 82 -20.77 7.34 -3.62
N VAL A 83 -21.06 8.49 -3.00
CA VAL A 83 -22.09 9.43 -3.48
C VAL A 83 -21.70 10.04 -4.82
N VAL A 84 -20.43 10.41 -5.00
CA VAL A 84 -19.93 10.98 -6.27
C VAL A 84 -19.97 9.94 -7.38
N ALA A 85 -19.52 8.71 -7.10
CA ALA A 85 -19.58 7.61 -8.07
C ALA A 85 -21.03 7.31 -8.48
N TYR A 86 -21.94 7.21 -7.50
CA TYR A 86 -23.37 6.98 -7.75
C TYR A 86 -24.03 8.10 -8.56
N ALA A 87 -23.67 9.37 -8.31
CA ALA A 87 -24.20 10.50 -9.07
C ALA A 87 -23.67 10.58 -10.51
N GLY A 88 -22.53 9.92 -10.79
CA GLY A 88 -21.91 9.85 -12.12
C GLY A 88 -22.33 8.64 -12.95
N GLU A 89 -22.86 7.58 -12.32
CA GLU A 89 -23.47 6.44 -13.00
C GLU A 89 -24.84 6.85 -13.58
N ASN A 90 -24.91 7.03 -14.90
CA ASN A 90 -26.17 7.04 -15.65
C ASN A 90 -26.39 5.69 -16.33
#